data_AF-A0ABC9VFI8-F1
#
_entry.id   AF-A0ABC9VFI8-F1
#
_cell.length_a   1.000
_cell.length_b   1.000
_cell.length_c   1.000
_cell.angle_alpha   90.00
_cell.angle_beta   90.00
_cell.angle_gamma   90.00
#
_symmetry.space_group_name_H-M   'P 1'
#
loop_
_entity.id
_entity.type
_entity.pdbx_description
1 polymer ?
#
loop_
_entity_poly.entity_id
_entity_poly.type
_entity_poly.pdbx_seq_one_letter_code
_entity_poly.pdbx_strand_id
1 'polypeptide(L)'
;MENRVFYIALGDSLTAGVGASTHERSFAASFFQSIKQTKECQYMNFGKPGRSSGELLQFLTDSEIRDLLKRATHITITIGRIDLIRAYQNNVNLLGYISTIQTLKQNLTHILHNITETNPNTHIFLMGLYNPGTPDHKLS
;
A
#
# COMPACT_ATOMS: atom_id res chain seq x y z
N MET A 1 26.71 -7.78 11.12
CA MET A 1 25.50 -8.62 11.01
C MET A 1 24.82 -8.24 9.71
N GLU A 2 24.73 -9.16 8.75
CA GLU A 2 23.95 -8.93 7.53
C GLU A 2 22.49 -8.74 7.92
N ASN A 3 21.90 -7.60 7.59
CA ASN A 3 20.55 -7.27 8.01
C ASN A 3 19.59 -7.95 7.03
N ARG A 4 19.14 -9.17 7.36
CA ARG A 4 18.26 -9.95 6.48
C ARG A 4 16.96 -9.19 6.22
N VAL A 5 16.71 -8.85 4.97
CA VAL A 5 15.49 -8.14 4.56
C VAL A 5 14.33 -9.13 4.47
N PHE A 6 13.24 -8.85 5.18
CA PHE A 6 11.93 -9.39 4.87
C PHE A 6 11.00 -8.23 4.56
N TYR A 7 10.71 -8.05 3.27
CA TYR A 7 9.95 -6.93 2.77
C TYR A 7 8.51 -7.35 2.45
N ILE A 8 7.55 -6.60 2.98
CA ILE A 8 6.13 -6.76 2.69
C ILE A 8 5.60 -5.52 1.98
N ALA A 9 5.04 -5.70 0.78
CA ALA A 9 4.38 -4.61 0.05
C ALA A 9 2.87 -4.71 0.24
N LEU A 10 2.26 -3.67 0.81
CA LEU A 10 0.82 -3.56 1.02
C LEU A 10 0.23 -2.53 0.07
N GLY A 11 -0.96 -2.77 -0.48
CA GLY A 11 -1.65 -1.70 -1.19
C GLY A 11 -2.62 -2.11 -2.27
N ASP A 12 -2.79 -1.21 -3.23
CA ASP A 12 -3.73 -1.30 -4.34
C ASP A 12 -3.07 -1.89 -5.62
N SER A 13 -3.50 -1.42 -6.79
CA SER A 13 -2.98 -1.88 -8.07
C SER A 13 -1.51 -1.50 -8.30
N LEU A 14 -1.03 -0.38 -7.74
CA LEU A 14 0.37 0.03 -7.90
C LEU A 14 1.28 -0.98 -7.20
N THR A 15 0.94 -1.35 -5.97
CA THR A 15 1.61 -2.45 -5.27
C THR A 15 1.49 -3.75 -6.06
N ALA A 16 0.32 -4.05 -6.63
CA ALA A 16 0.13 -5.27 -7.44
C ALA A 16 0.94 -5.30 -8.75
N GLY A 17 1.53 -4.17 -9.17
CA GLY A 17 2.32 -4.07 -10.39
C GLY A 17 1.50 -3.79 -11.65
N VAL A 18 0.25 -3.34 -11.53
CA VAL A 18 -0.56 -2.95 -12.70
C VAL A 18 0.09 -1.76 -13.41
N GLY A 19 0.28 -1.90 -14.72
CA GLY A 19 0.95 -0.90 -15.57
C GLY A 19 2.47 -1.12 -15.72
N ALA A 20 3.06 -2.07 -14.98
CA ALA A 20 4.44 -2.47 -15.21
C ALA A 20 4.55 -3.39 -16.44
N SER A 21 5.64 -3.27 -17.20
CA SER A 21 5.90 -4.15 -18.36
C SER A 21 6.14 -5.60 -17.97
N THR A 22 6.68 -5.85 -16.77
CA THR A 22 6.84 -7.18 -16.17
C THR A 22 6.68 -7.09 -14.64
N HIS A 23 6.51 -8.23 -13.98
CA HIS A 23 6.42 -8.28 -12.51
C HIS A 23 7.69 -7.72 -11.84
N GLU A 24 8.87 -8.05 -12.36
CA GLU A 24 10.18 -7.61 -11.84
C GLU A 24 10.38 -6.11 -11.98
N ARG A 25 9.72 -5.50 -12.98
CA ARG A 25 9.72 -4.06 -13.22
C ARG A 25 8.62 -3.33 -12.46
N SER A 26 7.79 -4.04 -11.68
CA SER A 26 6.86 -3.39 -10.76
C SER A 26 7.62 -2.60 -9.70
N PHE A 27 7.01 -1.52 -9.23
CA PHE A 27 7.58 -0.69 -8.16
C PHE A 27 8.02 -1.55 -6.96
N ALA A 28 7.14 -2.43 -6.48
CA ALA A 28 7.43 -3.22 -5.29
C ALA A 28 8.59 -4.20 -5.52
N ALA A 29 8.65 -4.88 -6.67
CA ALA A 29 9.76 -5.77 -6.99
C ALA A 29 11.07 -4.99 -7.17
N SER A 30 11.04 -3.83 -7.82
CA SER A 30 12.21 -2.97 -8.02
C SER A 30 12.74 -2.42 -6.70
N PHE A 31 11.86 -2.01 -5.79
CA PHE A 31 12.23 -1.61 -4.43
C PHE A 31 12.87 -2.77 -3.66
N PHE A 32 12.35 -3.99 -3.78
CA PHE A 32 12.98 -5.15 -3.16
C PHE A 32 14.40 -5.37 -3.69
N GLN A 33 14.60 -5.30 -5.00
CA GLN A 33 15.93 -5.50 -5.60
C GLN A 33 16.94 -4.44 -5.14
N SER A 34 16.51 -3.20 -4.86
CA SER A 34 17.43 -2.15 -4.40
C SER A 34 17.85 -2.31 -2.93
N ILE A 35 17.02 -2.93 -2.10
CA ILE A 35 17.34 -3.16 -0.67
C ILE A 35 17.85 -4.57 -0.38
N LYS A 36 17.74 -5.50 -1.33
CA LYS A 36 18.20 -6.88 -1.19
C LYS A 36 19.72 -6.93 -1.09
N GLN A 37 20.22 -7.41 0.05
CA GLN A 37 21.66 -7.55 0.30
C GLN A 37 22.16 -9.00 0.08
N THR A 38 21.31 -9.98 0.36
CA THR A 38 21.68 -11.40 0.33
C THR A 38 20.59 -12.25 -0.35
N LYS A 39 20.88 -13.53 -0.63
CA LYS A 39 19.92 -14.44 -1.27
C LYS A 39 18.78 -14.86 -0.35
N GLU A 40 19.01 -14.82 0.96
CA GLU A 40 18.07 -15.18 2.03
C GLU A 40 17.00 -14.11 2.27
N CYS A 41 17.14 -12.92 1.68
CA CYS A 41 16.13 -11.88 1.76
C CYS A 41 14.81 -12.34 1.13
N GLN A 42 13.69 -12.04 1.78
CA GLN A 42 12.36 -12.45 1.38
C GLN A 42 11.50 -11.24 1.00
N TYR A 43 10.56 -11.46 0.09
CA TYR A 43 9.63 -10.45 -0.40
C TYR A 43 8.24 -11.07 -0.56
N MET A 44 7.22 -10.38 -0.06
CA MET A 44 5.82 -10.72 -0.28
C MET A 44 5.05 -9.49 -0.78
N ASN A 45 4.23 -9.72 -1.81
CA ASN A 45 3.39 -8.69 -2.40
C ASN A 45 1.92 -8.98 -2.06
N PHE A 46 1.32 -8.07 -1.30
CA PHE A 46 -0.10 -8.08 -0.99
C PHE A 46 -0.81 -6.90 -1.65
N GLY A 47 -0.44 -6.53 -2.87
CA GLY A 47 -1.18 -5.61 -3.70
C GLY A 47 -2.45 -6.26 -4.24
N LYS A 48 -3.58 -5.55 -4.16
CA LYS A 48 -4.85 -6.00 -4.76
C LYS A 48 -5.45 -4.85 -5.57
N PRO A 49 -5.61 -5.00 -6.90
CA PRO A 49 -6.29 -4.00 -7.70
C PRO A 49 -7.68 -3.70 -7.15
N GLY A 50 -8.05 -2.41 -7.13
CA GLY A 50 -9.35 -1.98 -6.61
C GLY A 50 -9.47 -1.94 -5.08
N ARG A 51 -8.39 -2.21 -4.34
CA ARG A 51 -8.41 -2.13 -2.87
C ARG A 51 -8.50 -0.69 -2.36
N SER A 52 -9.45 -0.41 -1.46
CA SER A 52 -9.58 0.86 -0.73
C SER A 52 -8.82 0.84 0.61
N SER A 53 -8.70 2.02 1.24
CA SER A 53 -8.10 2.13 2.58
C SER A 53 -8.85 1.32 3.64
N GLY A 54 -10.18 1.29 3.57
CA GLY A 54 -11.01 0.48 4.49
C GLY A 54 -10.80 -1.03 4.30
N GLU A 55 -10.68 -1.49 3.05
CA GLU A 55 -10.42 -2.91 2.74
C GLU A 55 -9.00 -3.33 3.15
N LEU A 56 -8.00 -2.43 3.03
CA LEU A 56 -6.67 -2.68 3.56
C LEU A 56 -6.69 -2.75 5.09
N LEU A 57 -7.40 -1.85 5.76
CA LEU A 57 -7.54 -1.88 7.21
C LEU A 57 -8.16 -3.21 7.69
N GLN A 58 -9.21 -3.69 7.02
CA GLN A 58 -9.81 -4.99 7.31
C GLN A 58 -8.84 -6.14 7.04
N PHE A 59 -8.07 -6.09 5.95
CA PHE A 59 -7.07 -7.11 5.64
C PHE A 59 -6.01 -7.28 6.75
N LEU A 60 -5.67 -6.20 7.46
CA LEU A 60 -4.68 -6.22 8.55
C LEU A 60 -5.20 -6.85 9.85
N THR A 61 -6.50 -7.16 9.97
CA THR A 61 -7.05 -7.85 11.15
C THR A 61 -6.87 -9.36 11.08
N ASP A 62 -6.52 -9.90 9.91
CA ASP A 62 -6.26 -11.32 9.69
C ASP A 62 -5.01 -11.77 10.49
N SER A 63 -5.14 -12.87 11.24
CA SER A 63 -4.08 -13.37 12.12
C SER A 63 -2.83 -13.79 11.36
N GLU A 64 -2.97 -14.41 10.19
CA GLU A 64 -1.82 -14.84 9.38
C GLU A 64 -1.05 -13.63 8.86
N ILE A 65 -1.77 -12.59 8.43
CA ILE A 65 -1.17 -11.33 8.00
C ILE A 65 -0.42 -10.66 9.16
N ARG A 66 -1.02 -10.63 10.35
CA ARG A 66 -0.35 -10.08 11.54
C ARG A 66 0.93 -10.86 11.88
N ASP A 67 0.92 -12.18 11.77
CA ASP A 67 2.11 -12.99 12.03
C ASP A 67 3.24 -12.76 11.01
N LEU A 68 2.90 -12.49 9.75
CA LEU A 68 3.87 -12.07 8.76
C LEU A 68 4.44 -10.68 9.08
N LEU A 69 3.60 -9.72 9.48
CA LEU A 69 4.01 -8.35 9.82
C LEU A 69 4.97 -8.30 11.03
N LYS A 70 4.81 -9.19 12.02
CA LYS A 70 5.74 -9.33 13.15
C LYS A 70 7.18 -9.57 12.73
N ARG A 71 7.38 -10.19 11.56
CA ARG A 71 8.70 -10.57 11.03
C ARG A 71 9.23 -9.59 9.99
N ALA A 72 8.38 -8.70 9.48
CA ALA A 72 8.75 -7.76 8.43
C ALA A 72 9.82 -6.78 8.94
N THR A 73 10.83 -6.53 8.11
CA THR A 73 11.83 -5.48 8.39
C THR A 73 11.53 -4.20 7.63
N HIS A 74 10.86 -4.32 6.49
CA HIS A 74 10.45 -3.20 5.63
C HIS A 74 9.01 -3.42 5.17
N ILE A 75 8.22 -2.36 5.20
CA ILE A 75 6.85 -2.35 4.70
C ILE A 75 6.66 -1.12 3.80
N THR A 76 6.14 -1.32 2.60
CA THR A 76 5.63 -0.21 1.76
C THR A 76 4.11 -0.25 1.77
N ILE A 77 3.49 0.92 1.71
CA ILE A 77 2.03 1.06 1.67
C ILE A 77 1.68 2.01 0.53
N THR A 78 0.88 1.56 -0.43
CA THR A 78 0.24 2.41 -1.46
C THR A 78 -1.28 2.28 -1.32
N ILE A 79 -1.98 3.34 -0.91
CA ILE A 79 -3.43 3.26 -0.69
C ILE A 79 -4.11 4.64 -0.78
N GLY A 80 -5.42 4.63 -1.04
CA GLY A 80 -6.28 5.83 -1.05
C GLY A 80 -6.76 6.24 -2.45
N ARG A 81 -6.16 5.71 -3.52
CA ARG A 81 -6.51 6.10 -4.90
C ARG A 81 -7.94 5.68 -5.21
N ILE A 82 -8.30 4.46 -4.80
CA ILE A 82 -9.63 3.91 -4.97
C ILE A 82 -10.66 4.69 -4.14
N ASP A 83 -10.32 5.12 -2.93
CA ASP A 83 -11.18 5.93 -2.08
C ASP A 83 -11.58 7.24 -2.79
N LEU A 84 -10.61 7.96 -3.36
CA LEU A 84 -10.87 9.20 -4.09
C LEU A 84 -11.59 8.99 -5.43
N ILE A 85 -11.21 7.96 -6.20
CA ILE A 85 -11.87 7.64 -7.48
C ILE A 85 -13.35 7.33 -7.25
N ARG A 86 -13.68 6.53 -6.23
CA ARG A 86 -15.07 6.20 -5.90
C ARG A 86 -15.87 7.43 -5.50
N ALA A 87 -15.29 8.34 -4.71
CA ALA A 87 -15.94 9.60 -4.36
C ALA A 87 -16.23 10.46 -5.60
N TYR A 88 -15.25 10.60 -6.50
CA TYR A 88 -15.42 11.32 -7.76
C TYR A 88 -16.50 10.69 -8.65
N GLN A 89 -16.45 9.37 -8.88
CA GLN A 89 -17.42 8.64 -9.71
C GLN A 89 -18.86 8.72 -9.18
N ASN A 90 -19.01 8.81 -7.86
CA ASN A 90 -20.32 8.96 -7.21
C ASN A 90 -20.84 10.41 -7.23
N ASN A 91 -20.16 11.35 -7.90
CA ASN A 91 -20.54 12.76 -7.99
C ASN A 91 -20.79 13.40 -6.62
N VAL A 92 -19.99 13.05 -5.61
CA VAL A 92 -20.16 13.64 -4.28
C VAL A 92 -19.90 15.14 -4.33
N ASN A 93 -20.67 15.91 -3.57
CA ASN A 93 -20.42 17.34 -3.41
C ASN A 93 -19.13 17.58 -2.60
N LEU A 94 -18.73 18.86 -2.48
CA LEU A 94 -17.53 19.25 -1.74
C LEU A 94 -17.48 18.68 -0.32
N LEU A 95 -18.61 18.68 0.40
CA LEU A 95 -18.68 18.14 1.76
C LEU A 95 -18.46 16.62 1.79
N GLY A 96 -19.04 15.88 0.84
CA GLY A 96 -18.82 14.45 0.69
C GLY A 96 -17.38 14.11 0.32
N TYR A 97 -16.73 14.93 -0.50
CA TYR A 97 -15.32 14.78 -0.82
C TYR A 97 -14.42 15.03 0.40
N ILE A 98 -14.69 16.08 1.17
CA ILE A 98 -13.99 16.36 2.44
C ILE A 98 -14.17 15.20 3.42
N SER A 99 -15.39 14.65 3.54
CA SER A 99 -15.66 13.49 4.38
C SER A 99 -14.86 12.26 3.92
N THR A 100 -14.74 12.02 2.61
CA THR A 100 -13.91 10.95 2.05
C THR A 100 -12.44 11.10 2.46
N ILE A 101 -11.89 12.30 2.36
CA ILE A 101 -10.50 12.58 2.78
C ILE A 101 -10.33 12.34 4.29
N GLN A 102 -11.30 12.73 5.10
CA GLN A 102 -11.26 12.51 6.56
C GLN A 102 -11.27 11.01 6.88
N THR A 103 -12.14 10.22 6.24
CA THR A 103 -12.18 8.76 6.39
C THR A 103 -10.87 8.11 5.93
N LEU A 104 -10.32 8.53 4.78
CA LEU A 104 -9.03 8.05 4.29
C LEU A 104 -7.91 8.33 5.31
N LYS A 105 -7.88 9.55 5.87
CA LYS A 105 -6.91 9.92 6.91
C LYS A 105 -7.05 9.03 8.16
N GLN A 106 -8.27 8.80 8.63
CA GLN A 106 -8.53 7.92 9.78
C GLN A 106 -8.07 6.48 9.50
N ASN A 107 -8.41 5.93 8.35
CA ASN A 107 -8.00 4.59 7.96
C ASN A 107 -6.47 4.47 7.87
N LEU A 108 -5.78 5.46 7.29
CA LEU A 108 -4.33 5.49 7.26
C LEU A 108 -3.72 5.53 8.67
N THR A 109 -4.27 6.33 9.57
CA THR A 109 -3.83 6.35 10.98
C THR A 109 -3.99 4.98 11.63
N HIS A 110 -5.13 4.31 11.44
CA HIS A 110 -5.35 2.97 11.99
C HIS A 110 -4.46 1.90 11.34
N ILE A 111 -4.23 1.96 10.03
CA ILE A 111 -3.31 1.06 9.33
C ILE A 111 -1.89 1.18 9.90
N LEU A 112 -1.38 2.41 10.01
CA LEU A 112 -0.04 2.66 10.55
C LEU A 112 0.04 2.20 12.00
N HIS A 113 -0.97 2.53 12.81
CA HIS A 113 -1.05 2.10 14.20
C HIS A 113 -1.00 0.58 14.33
N ASN A 114 -1.89 -0.16 13.64
CA ASN A 114 -1.92 -1.62 13.66
C ASN A 114 -0.57 -2.25 13.30
N ILE A 115 0.12 -1.71 12.29
CA ILE A 115 1.44 -2.20 11.87
C ILE A 115 2.48 -1.91 12.95
N THR A 116 2.54 -0.67 13.46
CA THR A 116 3.52 -0.28 14.50
C THR A 116 3.30 -1.00 15.82
N GLU A 117 2.06 -1.28 16.22
CA GLU A 117 1.76 -2.09 17.40
C GLU A 117 2.15 -3.56 17.19
N THR A 118 1.94 -4.08 15.98
CA THR A 118 2.29 -5.47 15.65
C THR A 118 3.81 -5.65 15.56
N ASN A 119 4.53 -4.63 15.09
CA ASN A 119 5.98 -4.65 14.97
C ASN A 119 6.55 -3.22 15.07
N PRO A 120 7.05 -2.80 16.24
CA PRO A 120 7.58 -1.44 16.42
C PRO A 120 8.94 -1.22 15.76
N ASN A 121 9.63 -2.29 15.31
CA ASN A 121 10.97 -2.21 14.73
C ASN A 121 10.98 -2.20 13.19
N THR A 122 9.81 -2.28 12.54
CA THR A 122 9.72 -2.29 11.08
C THR A 122 9.89 -0.88 10.50
N HIS A 123 10.57 -0.77 9.37
CA HIS A 123 10.62 0.47 8.60
C HIS A 123 9.38 0.57 7.70
N ILE A 124 8.58 1.63 7.86
CA ILE A 124 7.36 1.83 7.07
C ILE A 124 7.58 2.98 6.07
N PHE A 125 7.31 2.70 4.80
CA PHE A 125 7.32 3.66 3.70
C PHE A 125 5.89 3.85 3.21
N LEU A 126 5.26 4.94 3.64
CA LEU A 126 3.96 5.34 3.09
C LEU A 126 4.17 6.09 1.79
N MET A 127 3.73 5.49 0.68
CA MET A 127 3.74 6.14 -0.61
C MET A 127 2.38 6.79 -0.86
N GLY A 128 2.43 8.11 -0.99
CA GLY A 128 1.25 8.93 -1.24
C GLY A 128 0.60 8.60 -2.58
N LEU A 129 -0.58 9.17 -2.78
CA LEU A 129 -1.31 9.08 -4.03
C LEU A 129 -0.48 9.69 -5.14
N TYR A 130 -0.02 8.83 -6.06
CA TYR A 130 0.40 9.28 -7.37
C TYR A 130 -0.77 10.05 -7.98
N ASN A 131 -0.57 11.36 -8.18
CA ASN A 131 -1.48 12.21 -8.93
C ASN A 131 -1.48 11.68 -10.37
N PRO A 132 -2.57 11.07 -10.88
CA PRO A 132 -2.56 10.34 -12.15
C PRO A 132 -2.44 11.24 -13.40
N GLY A 133 -2.11 12.51 -13.26
CA GLY A 133 -2.10 13.48 -14.35
C GLY A 133 -3.47 14.14 -14.55
N THR A 134 -3.52 15.10 -15.47
CA THR A 134 -4.67 15.98 -15.69
C THR A 134 -5.94 15.21 -16.10
N PRO A 135 -7.14 15.80 -15.89
CA PRO A 135 -8.44 15.20 -16.26
C PRO A 135 -8.57 14.74 -17.72
N ASP A 136 -7.67 15.20 -18.60
CA ASP A 136 -7.70 14.97 -20.03
C ASP A 136 -7.10 13.63 -20.48
N HIS A 137 -6.55 12.84 -19.55
CA HIS A 137 -6.17 11.47 -19.88
C HIS A 137 -7.45 10.61 -19.99
N LYS A 138 -8.09 10.68 -21.15
CA LYS A 138 -9.03 9.65 -21.57
C LYS A 138 -8.32 8.31 -21.39
N LEU A 139 -8.88 7.49 -20.51
CA LEU A 139 -8.61 6.07 -20.47
C LEU A 139 -9.15 5.49 -21.78
N SER A 140 -8.35 5.59 -22.84
CA SER A 140 -8.56 4.90 -24.11
C SER A 140 -7.98 3.50 -24.02
#